data_AF-A0A3D3GDV2-F1
#
_entry.id   AF-A0A3D3GDV2-F1
#
_cell.length_a   1.000
_cell.length_b   1.000
_cell.length_c   1.000
_cell.angle_alpha   90.00
_cell.angle_beta   90.00
_cell.angle_gamma   90.00
#
_symmetry.space_group_name_H-M   'P 1'
#
loop_
_entity.id
_entity.type
_entity.pdbx_description
1 polymer ?
#
loop_
_entity_poly.entity_id
_entity_poly.type
_entity_poly.pdbx_seq_one_letter_code
_entity_poly.pdbx_strand_id
1 'polypeptide(L)'
;MTDSIQALKTGTSSLTGSRFPFGRSRLLLLSISALGLCLTGCTLFASRPTQLMSDTSAAIRAAKGVQADTLAPELYRQANEWFFRAKHEYKFKNFKLAADLASKARLFAEQAEFQSLKNGGKFVEPPPPELPSGTQAAGPPPPDTYATPEPIPADRMEQQQNQQMDRTGNNGPVPLGTLPSP
;
A
#
# COMPACT_ATOMS: atom_id res chain seq x y z
N MET A 1 -14.73 -40.04 -32.90
CA MET A 1 -15.83 -39.17 -32.44
C MET A 1 -15.51 -37.77 -32.90
N THR A 2 -16.14 -37.43 -34.00
CA THR A 2 -15.89 -36.29 -34.89
C THR A 2 -17.14 -35.43 -34.82
N ASP A 3 -17.04 -34.18 -34.36
CA ASP A 3 -18.14 -33.22 -34.47
C ASP A 3 -17.63 -31.84 -34.90
N SER A 4 -17.65 -31.67 -36.22
CA SER A 4 -18.44 -30.66 -36.93
C SER A 4 -18.30 -29.18 -36.52
N ILE A 5 -17.43 -28.52 -37.28
CA ILE A 5 -17.32 -27.08 -37.49
C ILE A 5 -18.63 -26.52 -38.08
N GLN A 6 -19.22 -25.51 -37.45
CA GLN A 6 -20.26 -24.68 -38.08
C GLN A 6 -19.68 -23.33 -38.49
N ALA A 7 -19.67 -23.11 -39.80
CA ALA A 7 -19.29 -21.89 -40.48
C ALA A 7 -20.38 -20.82 -40.31
N LEU A 8 -20.08 -19.74 -39.59
CA LEU A 8 -20.96 -18.58 -39.52
C LEU A 8 -20.76 -17.70 -40.77
N LYS A 9 -21.87 -17.55 -41.49
CA LYS A 9 -22.06 -16.74 -42.69
C LYS A 9 -22.21 -15.27 -42.31
N THR A 10 -21.15 -14.47 -42.46
CA THR A 10 -21.22 -13.02 -42.30
C THR A 10 -21.76 -12.38 -43.59
N GLY A 11 -23.02 -11.93 -43.54
CA GLY A 11 -23.63 -11.13 -44.59
C GLY A 11 -23.17 -9.68 -44.51
N THR A 12 -22.58 -9.19 -45.60
CA THR A 12 -22.22 -7.78 -45.81
C THR A 12 -23.45 -7.01 -46.27
N SER A 13 -24.04 -6.20 -45.39
CA SER A 13 -25.17 -5.34 -45.70
C SER A 13 -24.71 -3.98 -46.23
N SER A 14 -25.31 -3.63 -47.37
CA SER A 14 -25.22 -2.40 -48.15
C SER A 14 -25.23 -1.10 -47.33
N LEU A 15 -24.27 -0.23 -47.64
CA LEU A 15 -24.16 1.17 -47.23
C LEU A 15 -25.27 2.02 -47.86
N THR A 16 -26.39 2.18 -47.16
CA THR A 16 -27.43 3.14 -47.54
C THR A 16 -27.15 4.50 -46.89
N GLY A 17 -26.89 5.48 -47.75
CA GLY A 17 -26.52 6.84 -47.37
C GLY A 17 -27.58 7.56 -46.55
N SER A 18 -27.14 8.07 -45.40
CA SER A 18 -27.94 8.89 -44.49
C SER A 18 -27.32 10.28 -44.44
N ARG A 19 -27.99 11.25 -45.06
CA ARG A 19 -27.72 12.68 -44.90
C ARG A 19 -28.19 13.09 -43.50
N PHE A 20 -27.35 12.89 -42.50
CA PHE A 20 -27.65 13.31 -41.13
C PHE A 20 -27.40 14.83 -40.96
N PRO A 21 -28.29 15.54 -40.24
CA PRO A 21 -28.11 16.96 -39.95
C PRO A 21 -26.91 17.16 -39.02
N PHE A 22 -25.84 17.76 -39.57
CA PHE A 22 -24.50 17.86 -39.00
C PHE A 22 -24.36 18.71 -37.71
N GLY A 23 -25.43 19.32 -37.19
CA GLY A 23 -25.35 20.29 -36.09
C GLY A 23 -25.50 19.72 -34.67
N ARG A 24 -26.48 18.84 -34.44
CA ARG A 24 -26.81 18.35 -33.08
C ARG A 24 -26.14 17.01 -32.72
N SER A 25 -25.81 16.20 -33.72
CA SER A 25 -25.19 14.88 -33.50
C SER A 25 -23.74 14.99 -32.97
N ARG A 26 -23.02 16.06 -33.34
CA ARG A 26 -21.65 16.31 -32.84
C ARG A 26 -21.61 16.60 -31.34
N LEU A 27 -22.64 17.27 -30.80
CA LEU A 27 -22.73 17.54 -29.36
C LEU A 27 -23.04 16.26 -28.55
N LEU A 28 -23.86 15.36 -29.09
CA LEU A 28 -24.16 14.07 -28.45
C LEU A 28 -22.95 13.13 -28.45
N LEU A 29 -22.15 13.12 -29.53
CA LEU A 29 -20.94 12.29 -29.58
C LEU A 29 -19.86 12.79 -28.60
N LEU A 30 -19.73 14.12 -28.43
CA LEU A 30 -18.81 14.68 -27.45
C LEU A 30 -19.23 14.40 -26.00
N SER A 31 -20.54 14.43 -25.69
CA SER A 31 -21.02 14.10 -24.34
C SER A 31 -20.86 12.61 -24.01
N ILE A 32 -21.12 11.72 -24.97
CA ILE A 32 -20.91 10.27 -24.79
C ILE A 32 -19.41 9.95 -24.63
N SER A 33 -18.55 10.60 -25.41
CA SER A 33 -17.09 10.47 -25.27
C SER A 33 -16.59 10.96 -23.90
N ALA A 34 -17.08 12.10 -23.42
CA ALA A 34 -16.72 12.64 -22.11
C ALA A 34 -17.19 11.72 -20.97
N LEU A 35 -18.39 11.15 -21.10
CA LEU A 35 -18.93 10.18 -20.13
C LEU A 35 -18.11 8.87 -20.12
N GLY A 36 -17.71 8.38 -21.29
CA GLY A 36 -16.82 7.21 -21.41
C GLY A 36 -15.42 7.44 -20.81
N LEU A 37 -14.87 8.65 -20.94
CA LEU A 37 -13.60 9.01 -20.34
C LEU A 37 -13.68 9.09 -18.80
N CYS A 38 -14.77 9.64 -18.27
CA CYS A 38 -15.01 9.65 -16.82
C CYS A 38 -15.23 8.24 -16.24
N LEU A 39 -15.89 7.35 -16.97
CA LEU A 39 -16.11 5.96 -16.54
C LEU A 39 -14.83 5.11 -16.56
N THR A 40 -13.86 5.43 -17.41
CA THR A 40 -12.58 4.71 -17.50
C THR A 40 -11.49 5.25 -16.57
N GLY A 41 -11.61 6.49 -16.07
CA GLY A 41 -10.62 7.11 -15.19
C GLY A 41 -10.61 6.61 -13.73
N CYS A 42 -11.70 6.01 -13.24
CA CYS A 42 -11.81 5.63 -11.81
C CYS A 42 -11.24 4.24 -11.46
N THR A 43 -10.85 3.41 -12.41
CA THR A 43 -10.41 2.02 -12.14
C THR A 43 -8.92 1.89 -11.81
N LEU A 44 -8.11 2.93 -12.02
CA LEU A 44 -6.66 2.93 -11.78
C LEU A 44 -6.28 3.27 -10.33
N PHE A 45 -7.23 3.68 -9.49
CA PHE A 45 -6.97 3.89 -8.07
C PHE A 45 -7.09 2.57 -7.32
N ALA A 46 -6.01 1.79 -7.29
CA ALA A 46 -5.83 0.76 -6.27
C ALA A 46 -5.86 1.46 -4.90
N SER A 47 -7.01 1.41 -4.23
CA SER A 47 -7.22 2.14 -2.99
C SER A 47 -6.26 1.61 -1.92
N ARG A 48 -5.62 2.55 -1.20
CA ARG A 48 -4.74 2.19 -0.10
C ARG A 48 -5.60 1.55 1.00
N PRO A 49 -5.29 0.32 1.48
CA PRO A 49 -6.11 -0.37 2.49
C PRO A 49 -5.83 0.18 3.90
N THR A 50 -5.95 1.49 4.10
CA THR A 50 -5.68 2.15 5.39
C THR A 50 -6.63 1.70 6.47
N GLN A 51 -7.91 1.53 6.14
CA GLN A 51 -8.93 1.04 7.06
C GLN A 51 -8.58 -0.36 7.56
N LEU A 52 -8.33 -1.30 6.64
CA LEU A 52 -8.02 -2.69 6.99
C LEU A 52 -6.74 -2.81 7.83
N MET A 53 -5.71 -2.02 7.50
CA MET A 53 -4.46 -1.96 8.29
C MET A 53 -4.70 -1.43 9.70
N SER A 54 -5.56 -0.41 9.84
CA SER A 54 -5.98 0.14 11.13
C SER A 54 -6.75 -0.90 11.95
N ASP A 55 -7.75 -1.54 11.35
CA ASP A 55 -8.57 -2.58 11.99
C ASP A 55 -7.72 -3.76 12.46
N THR A 56 -6.77 -4.21 11.61
CA THR A 56 -5.83 -5.29 11.97
C THR A 56 -4.95 -4.89 13.16
N SER A 57 -4.47 -3.65 13.19
CA SER A 57 -3.68 -3.15 14.32
C SER A 57 -4.49 -3.06 15.61
N ALA A 58 -5.79 -2.72 15.51
CA ALA A 58 -6.70 -2.70 16.64
C ALA A 58 -6.97 -4.12 17.16
N ALA A 59 -7.19 -5.09 16.26
CA ALA A 59 -7.38 -6.51 16.61
C ALA A 59 -6.17 -7.09 17.35
N ILE A 60 -4.94 -6.81 16.88
CA ILE A 60 -3.71 -7.26 17.58
C ILE A 60 -3.59 -6.63 18.97
N ARG A 61 -4.02 -5.36 19.14
CA ARG A 61 -4.05 -4.72 20.47
C ARG A 61 -5.12 -5.33 21.38
N ALA A 62 -6.30 -5.65 20.86
CA ALA A 62 -7.35 -6.34 21.61
C ALA A 62 -6.88 -7.72 22.09
N ALA A 63 -6.29 -8.52 21.20
CA ALA A 63 -5.69 -9.81 21.53
C ALA A 63 -4.60 -9.68 22.62
N LYS A 64 -3.78 -8.62 22.55
CA LYS A 64 -2.80 -8.32 23.60
C LYS A 64 -3.46 -7.97 24.95
N GLY A 65 -4.57 -7.24 24.93
CA GLY A 65 -5.33 -6.88 26.14
C GLY A 65 -5.84 -8.09 26.92
N VAL A 66 -6.14 -9.20 26.24
CA VAL A 66 -6.53 -10.47 26.89
C VAL A 66 -5.34 -11.40 27.20
N GLN A 67 -4.11 -10.89 27.19
CA GLN A 67 -2.87 -11.65 27.46
C GLN A 67 -2.63 -12.83 26.49
N ALA A 68 -3.01 -12.68 25.21
CA ALA A 68 -2.80 -13.72 24.20
C ALA A 68 -1.31 -14.07 23.97
N ASP A 69 -0.39 -13.17 24.35
CA ASP A 69 1.05 -13.41 24.35
C ASP A 69 1.49 -14.53 25.30
N THR A 70 0.78 -14.69 26.42
CA THR A 70 1.05 -15.75 27.42
C THR A 70 0.17 -16.97 27.24
N LEU A 71 -1.12 -16.77 26.94
CA LEU A 71 -2.13 -17.83 26.88
C LEU A 71 -2.27 -18.49 25.51
N ALA A 72 -1.88 -17.81 24.42
CA ALA A 72 -1.95 -18.29 23.04
C ALA A 72 -0.78 -17.78 22.17
N PRO A 73 0.49 -18.00 22.58
CA PRO A 73 1.66 -17.37 21.97
C PRO A 73 1.85 -17.70 20.48
N GLU A 74 1.50 -18.92 20.06
CA GLU A 74 1.70 -19.35 18.67
C GLU A 74 0.86 -18.55 17.68
N LEU A 75 -0.43 -18.37 17.95
CA LEU A 75 -1.33 -17.59 17.10
C LEU A 75 -0.97 -16.11 17.14
N TYR A 76 -0.63 -15.58 18.33
CA TYR A 76 -0.25 -14.19 18.50
C TYR A 76 1.06 -13.84 17.75
N ARG A 77 2.05 -14.74 17.77
CA ARG A 77 3.30 -14.58 17.02
C ARG A 77 3.05 -14.58 15.51
N GLN A 78 2.24 -15.51 15.01
CA GLN A 78 1.87 -15.56 13.60
C GLN A 78 1.15 -14.28 13.15
N ALA A 79 0.20 -13.78 13.94
CA ALA A 79 -0.50 -12.52 13.64
C ALA A 79 0.48 -11.35 13.46
N ASN A 80 1.47 -11.23 14.35
CA ASN A 80 2.50 -10.19 14.28
C ASN A 80 3.42 -10.34 13.06
N GLU A 81 3.85 -11.56 12.74
CA GLU A 81 4.68 -11.84 11.56
C GLU A 81 3.96 -11.48 10.26
N TRP A 82 2.70 -11.88 10.11
CA TRP A 82 1.88 -11.54 8.95
C TRP A 82 1.66 -10.03 8.85
N PHE A 83 1.38 -9.35 9.97
CA PHE A 83 1.18 -7.90 9.97
C PHE A 83 2.47 -7.14 9.66
N PHE A 84 3.62 -7.61 10.13
CA PHE A 84 4.92 -7.01 9.79
C PHE A 84 5.20 -7.08 8.29
N ARG A 85 4.94 -8.24 7.66
CA ARG A 85 5.02 -8.40 6.20
C ARG A 85 4.01 -7.49 5.48
N ALA A 86 2.79 -7.38 5.98
CA ALA A 86 1.79 -6.47 5.41
C ALA A 86 2.28 -5.00 5.43
N LYS A 87 2.90 -4.55 6.53
CA LYS A 87 3.49 -3.20 6.64
C LYS A 87 4.66 -3.02 5.67
N HIS A 88 5.47 -4.05 5.46
CA HIS A 88 6.55 -4.04 4.48
C HIS A 88 5.98 -3.83 3.07
N GLU A 89 5.05 -4.68 2.62
CA GLU A 89 4.40 -4.56 1.30
C GLU A 89 3.66 -3.24 1.10
N TYR A 90 3.05 -2.71 2.16
CA TYR A 90 2.41 -1.39 2.11
C TYR A 90 3.41 -0.27 1.79
N LYS A 91 4.64 -0.33 2.31
CA LYS A 91 5.71 0.64 2.00
C LYS A 91 6.16 0.54 0.54
N PHE A 92 6.20 -0.67 -0.03
CA PHE A 92 6.52 -0.91 -1.44
C PHE A 92 5.34 -0.63 -2.40
N LYS A 93 4.21 -0.12 -1.89
CA LYS A 93 2.99 0.19 -2.66
C LYS A 93 2.33 -1.04 -3.29
N ASN A 94 2.63 -2.23 -2.78
CA ASN A 94 1.98 -3.49 -3.16
C ASN A 94 0.65 -3.67 -2.41
N PHE A 95 -0.32 -2.79 -2.66
CA PHE A 95 -1.53 -2.67 -1.83
C PHE A 95 -2.42 -3.93 -1.80
N LYS A 96 -2.51 -4.66 -2.92
CA LYS A 96 -3.28 -5.91 -2.99
C LYS A 96 -2.70 -6.97 -2.06
N LEU A 97 -1.40 -7.22 -2.16
CA LEU A 97 -0.70 -8.17 -1.31
C LEU A 97 -0.72 -7.73 0.16
N ALA A 98 -0.52 -6.43 0.43
CA ALA A 98 -0.62 -5.88 1.78
C ALA A 98 -2.01 -6.11 2.39
N ALA A 99 -3.10 -5.95 1.62
CA ALA A 99 -4.47 -6.22 2.08
C ALA A 99 -4.67 -7.71 2.41
N ASP A 100 -4.21 -8.62 1.54
CA ASP A 100 -4.32 -10.06 1.77
C ASP A 100 -3.55 -10.51 3.02
N LEU A 101 -2.34 -9.98 3.23
CA LEU A 101 -1.52 -10.25 4.42
C LEU A 101 -2.16 -9.68 5.69
N ALA A 102 -2.70 -8.45 5.63
CA ALA A 102 -3.40 -7.82 6.75
C ALA A 102 -4.66 -8.59 7.15
N SER A 103 -5.45 -9.05 6.18
CA SER A 103 -6.63 -9.89 6.41
C SER A 103 -6.27 -11.19 7.15
N LYS A 104 -5.20 -11.87 6.73
CA LYS A 104 -4.68 -13.07 7.43
C LYS A 104 -4.23 -12.75 8.85
N ALA A 105 -3.46 -11.67 9.02
CA ALA A 105 -3.00 -11.24 10.34
C ALA A 105 -4.16 -10.95 11.31
N ARG A 106 -5.22 -10.30 10.81
CA ARG A 106 -6.43 -10.01 11.57
C ARG A 106 -7.12 -11.29 12.01
N LEU A 107 -7.30 -12.28 11.13
CA LEU A 107 -7.90 -13.57 11.48
C LEU A 107 -7.10 -14.29 12.57
N PHE A 108 -5.77 -14.32 12.48
CA PHE A 108 -4.94 -14.91 13.53
C PHE A 108 -5.04 -14.15 14.86
N ALA A 109 -5.15 -12.81 14.83
CA ALA A 109 -5.33 -12.01 16.02
C ALA A 109 -6.68 -12.30 16.71
N GLU A 110 -7.77 -12.35 15.94
CA GLU A 110 -9.12 -12.70 16.44
C GLU A 110 -9.14 -14.13 17.02
N GLN A 111 -8.48 -15.09 16.37
CA GLN A 111 -8.34 -16.45 16.89
C GLN A 111 -7.52 -16.51 18.18
N ALA A 112 -6.43 -15.74 18.26
CA ALA A 112 -5.60 -15.65 19.46
C ALA A 112 -6.38 -15.04 20.64
N GLU A 113 -7.17 -14.00 20.38
CA GLU A 113 -8.07 -13.39 21.36
C GLU A 113 -9.09 -14.42 21.88
N PHE A 114 -9.77 -15.12 20.96
CA PHE A 114 -10.75 -16.15 21.33
C PHE A 114 -10.13 -17.31 22.12
N GLN A 115 -8.95 -17.80 21.71
CA GLN A 115 -8.25 -18.86 22.42
C GLN A 115 -7.81 -18.40 23.82
N SER A 116 -7.33 -17.16 23.94
CA SER A 116 -6.94 -16.59 25.22
C SER A 116 -8.12 -16.46 26.18
N LEU A 117 -9.27 -15.97 25.69
CA LEU A 117 -10.51 -15.90 26.48
C LEU A 117 -10.96 -17.28 26.97
N LYS A 118 -10.87 -18.31 26.11
CA LYS A 118 -11.17 -19.70 26.49
C LYS A 118 -10.21 -20.23 27.57
N ASN A 119 -8.97 -19.77 27.57
CA ASN A 119 -7.93 -20.14 28.55
C ASN A 119 -8.01 -19.31 29.84
N GLY A 120 -9.03 -18.47 30.02
CA GLY A 120 -9.24 -17.67 31.23
C GLY A 120 -8.61 -16.28 31.18
N GLY A 121 -8.18 -15.82 30.00
CA GLY A 121 -7.71 -14.46 29.79
C GLY A 121 -8.78 -13.45 30.15
N LYS A 122 -8.42 -12.45 30.97
CA LYS A 122 -9.29 -11.31 31.28
C LYS A 122 -8.84 -10.13 30.44
N PHE A 123 -9.80 -9.38 29.91
CA PHE A 123 -9.49 -8.13 29.25
C PHE A 123 -8.87 -7.17 30.26
N VAL A 124 -7.58 -6.92 30.09
CA VAL A 124 -6.88 -5.81 30.70
C VAL A 124 -7.05 -4.66 29.73
N GLU A 125 -7.80 -3.64 30.15
CA GLU A 125 -7.92 -2.42 29.36
C GLU A 125 -6.50 -1.93 29.07
N PRO A 126 -6.10 -1.86 27.78
CA PRO A 126 -4.80 -1.33 27.45
C PRO A 126 -4.72 0.06 28.07
N PRO A 127 -3.60 0.42 28.73
CA PRO A 127 -3.44 1.75 29.29
C PRO A 127 -3.85 2.75 28.21
N PRO A 128 -4.66 3.77 28.56
CA PRO A 128 -5.14 4.76 27.61
C PRO A 128 -3.95 5.14 26.74
N PRO A 129 -4.07 5.06 25.40
CA PRO A 129 -2.93 5.26 24.51
C PRO A 129 -2.26 6.52 25.00
N GLU A 130 -1.06 6.38 25.57
CA GLU A 130 -0.35 7.50 26.15
C GLU A 130 -0.32 8.51 25.04
N LEU A 131 -1.11 9.58 25.18
CA LEU A 131 -1.13 10.69 24.24
C LEU A 131 0.34 10.96 24.02
N PRO A 132 0.85 10.83 22.78
CA PRO A 132 2.28 10.83 22.55
C PRO A 132 2.83 12.07 23.21
N SER A 133 3.41 11.91 24.40
CA SER A 133 3.81 13.04 25.26
C SER A 133 5.12 13.63 24.76
N GLY A 134 5.33 13.58 23.45
CA GLY A 134 6.64 13.70 22.84
C GLY A 134 6.77 13.35 21.36
N THR A 135 5.68 13.09 20.61
CA THR A 135 5.71 13.75 19.30
C THR A 135 5.45 15.18 19.66
N GLN A 136 6.51 15.98 19.75
CA GLN A 136 6.35 17.42 19.64
C GLN A 136 5.45 17.60 18.42
N ALA A 137 4.17 17.87 18.67
CA ALA A 137 3.45 18.80 17.86
C ALA A 137 4.37 20.02 17.90
N ALA A 138 5.25 20.11 16.91
CA ALA A 138 5.50 21.39 16.33
C ALA A 138 4.08 21.93 16.10
N GLY A 139 3.63 22.80 17.01
CA GLY A 139 2.73 23.83 16.57
C GLY A 139 3.34 24.47 15.31
N PRO A 140 2.60 25.34 14.60
CA PRO A 140 3.33 26.34 13.85
C PRO A 140 4.45 26.84 14.79
N PRO A 141 5.74 26.73 14.40
CA PRO A 141 6.80 27.23 15.24
C PRO A 141 6.40 28.66 15.65
N PRO A 142 6.76 29.12 16.86
CA PRO A 142 6.57 30.52 17.18
C PRO A 142 7.04 31.35 15.98
N PRO A 143 6.29 32.37 15.52
CA PRO A 143 6.59 33.09 14.27
C PRO A 143 8.04 33.64 14.20
N ASP A 144 8.77 33.59 15.31
CA ASP A 144 10.12 34.12 15.47
C ASP A 144 11.22 33.04 15.62
N THR A 145 10.92 31.74 15.39
CA THR A 145 11.92 30.65 15.50
C THR A 145 12.24 29.95 14.19
N TYR A 146 12.11 30.64 13.06
CA TYR A 146 12.90 30.29 11.89
C TYR A 146 14.35 30.68 12.20
N ALA A 147 15.13 29.74 12.74
CA ALA A 147 16.57 29.89 12.77
C ALA A 147 17.00 30.27 11.36
N THR A 148 17.46 31.51 11.18
CA THR A 148 18.12 31.94 9.95
C THR A 148 19.14 30.87 9.64
N PRO A 149 19.05 30.18 8.49
CA PRO A 149 20.03 29.17 8.13
C PRO A 149 21.40 29.81 8.31
N GLU A 150 22.21 29.29 9.22
CA GLU A 150 23.59 29.75 9.35
C GLU A 150 24.19 29.66 7.94
N PRO A 151 24.80 30.74 7.43
CA PRO A 151 25.43 30.71 6.13
C PRO A 151 26.42 29.56 6.15
N ILE A 152 26.15 28.53 5.34
CA ILE A 152 27.05 27.40 5.18
C ILE A 152 28.39 28.00 4.74
N PRO A 153 29.47 27.86 5.53
CA PRO A 153 30.78 28.37 5.15
C PRO A 153 31.14 27.83 3.76
N ALA A 154 31.58 28.70 2.84
CA ALA A 154 31.81 28.34 1.44
C ALA A 154 32.75 27.13 1.28
N ASP A 155 33.70 27.01 2.21
CA ASP A 155 34.64 25.92 2.41
C ASP A 155 33.98 24.54 2.60
N ARG A 156 32.76 24.47 3.16
CA ARG A 156 32.03 23.20 3.28
C ARG A 156 31.34 22.75 2.00
N MET A 157 30.98 23.67 1.10
CA MET A 157 30.37 23.30 -0.18
C MET A 157 31.39 22.62 -1.11
N GLU A 158 32.62 23.14 -1.15
CA GLU A 158 33.71 22.55 -1.94
C GLU A 158 34.08 21.13 -1.46
N GLN A 159 34.09 20.91 -0.14
CA GLN A 159 34.39 19.59 0.43
C GLN A 159 33.32 18.54 0.06
N GLN A 160 32.05 18.93 0.01
CA GLN A 160 30.96 18.03 -0.40
C GLN A 160 31.03 17.70 -1.89
N GLN A 161 31.41 18.67 -2.73
CA GLN A 161 31.53 18.45 -4.17
C GLN A 161 32.69 17.50 -4.50
N ASN A 162 33.84 17.64 -3.82
CA ASN A 162 34.96 16.71 -4.00
C ASN A 162 34.62 15.28 -3.55
N GLN A 163 33.90 15.12 -2.43
CA GLN A 163 33.47 13.80 -1.95
C GLN A 163 32.46 13.11 -2.88
N GLN A 164 31.65 13.87 -3.63
CA GLN A 164 30.75 13.31 -4.63
C GLN A 164 31.49 12.84 -5.89
N MET A 165 32.54 13.56 -6.31
CA MET A 165 33.36 13.16 -7.47
C MET A 165 34.17 11.88 -7.19
N ASP A 166 34.62 11.65 -5.96
CA ASP A 166 35.32 10.41 -5.60
C ASP A 166 34.40 9.17 -5.60
N ARG A 167 33.10 9.34 -5.34
CA ARG A 167 32.14 8.23 -5.31
C ARG A 167 31.71 7.74 -6.70
N THR A 168 31.74 8.59 -7.72
CA THR A 168 31.36 8.19 -9.09
C THR A 168 32.48 7.45 -9.83
N GLY A 169 33.71 7.42 -9.30
CA GLY A 169 34.86 6.78 -9.93
C GLY A 169 35.06 5.29 -9.66
N ASN A 170 34.34 4.68 -8.71
CA ASN A 170 34.66 3.31 -8.23
C ASN A 170 33.51 2.30 -8.36
N ASN A 171 32.80 2.31 -9.49
CA ASN A 171 31.97 1.17 -9.91
C ASN A 171 32.84 0.15 -10.65
N GLY A 172 33.76 -0.48 -9.91
CA GLY A 172 34.45 -1.67 -10.39
C GLY A 172 33.46 -2.82 -10.59
N PRO A 173 33.69 -3.74 -11.55
CA PRO A 173 32.85 -4.89 -11.77
C PRO A 173 32.76 -5.75 -10.50
N VAL A 174 31.54 -5.96 -10.03
CA VAL A 174 31.26 -6.82 -8.87
C VAL A 174 31.72 -8.24 -9.21
N PRO A 175 32.63 -8.86 -8.42
CA PRO A 175 33.08 -10.22 -8.70
C PRO A 175 31.92 -11.19 -8.57
N LEU A 176 31.65 -11.91 -9.67
CA LEU A 176 30.62 -12.92 -9.79
C LEU A 176 30.95 -14.09 -8.84
N GLY A 177 30.29 -14.10 -7.68
CA GLY A 177 30.47 -15.12 -6.65
C GLY A 177 30.16 -16.52 -7.17
N THR A 178 31.14 -17.40 -7.04
CA THR A 178 31.12 -18.83 -7.37
C THR A 178 30.01 -19.55 -6.58
N LEU A 179 29.12 -20.24 -7.30
CA LEU A 179 28.10 -21.13 -6.73
C LEU A 179 28.75 -22.32 -6.02
N PRO A 180 28.32 -22.68 -4.79
CA PRO A 180 28.73 -23.93 -4.17
C PRO A 180 28.15 -25.12 -4.95
N SER A 181 29.02 -26.06 -5.28
CA SER A 181 28.67 -27.33 -5.92
C SER A 181 27.92 -28.26 -4.95
N PRO A 182 27.01 -29.11 -5.46
CA PRO A 182 26.21 -30.04 -4.66
C PRO A 182 27.03 -31.15 -4.01
#